data_AF-A0A348UNR7-F1
#
_entry.id   AF-A0A348UNR7-F1
#
_cell.length_a   1.000
_cell.length_b   1.000
_cell.length_c   1.000
_cell.angle_alpha   90.00
_cell.angle_beta   90.00
_cell.angle_gamma   90.00
#
_symmetry.space_group_name_H-M   'P 1'
#
loop_
_entity.id
_entity.type
_entity.pdbx_description
1 polymer ?
#
loop_
_entity_poly.entity_id
_entity_poly.type
_entity_poly.pdbx_seq_one_letter_code
_entity_poly.pdbx_strand_id
1 'polypeptide(L)' 'MSIEQRRTKLIFAIFEELATSGRTEIRPGDITTVLRERNQPLAFWEVRGELSNLEAAGVIEVDSASGGWRLTADSARKAG' A
#
# COMPACT_ATOMS: atom_id res chain seq x y z
N MET A 1 -7.39 -0.98 19.54
CA MET A 1 -6.90 -0.84 18.15
C MET A 1 -6.25 0.52 18.04
N SER A 2 -4.92 0.58 17.84
CA SER A 2 -4.19 1.86 17.84
C SER A 2 -4.46 2.67 16.55
N ILE A 3 -4.12 3.96 16.57
CA ILE A 3 -4.21 4.83 15.40
C ILE A 3 -3.36 4.28 14.24
N GLU A 4 -2.17 3.77 14.54
CA GLU A 4 -1.26 3.13 13.58
C GLU A 4 -1.92 1.92 12.93
N GLN A 5 -2.52 1.00 13.71
CA GLN A 5 -3.20 -0.17 13.16
C GLN A 5 -4.36 0.19 12.23
N ARG A 6 -5.08 1.28 12.50
CA ARG A 6 -6.14 1.78 11.61
C ARG A 6 -5.54 2.36 10.32
N ARG A 7 -4.42 3.07 10.43
CA ARG A 7 -3.70 3.67 9.31
C ARG A 7 -3.11 2.60 8.38
N THR A 8 -2.42 1.60 8.93
CA THR A 8 -1.87 0.48 8.15
C THR A 8 -2.98 -0.23 7.37
N LYS A 9 -4.14 -0.49 8.00
CA LYS A 9 -5.29 -1.10 7.33
C LYS A 9 -5.87 -0.23 6.22
N LEU A 10 -5.98 1.07 6.43
CA LEU A 10 -6.45 2.00 5.40
C LEU A 10 -5.53 2.00 4.18
N ILE A 11 -4.22 2.08 4.41
CA ILE A 11 -3.22 2.05 3.34
C ILE A 11 -3.24 0.72 2.60
N PHE A 12 -3.37 -0.40 3.33
CA PHE A 12 -3.49 -1.70 2.73
C PHE A 12 -4.75 -1.83 1.85
N ALA A 13 -5.90 -1.35 2.31
CA ALA A 13 -7.12 -1.37 1.51
C ALA A 13 -6.99 -0.54 0.21
N ILE A 14 -6.35 0.63 0.28
CA ILE A 14 -6.06 1.44 -0.91
C ILE A 14 -5.08 0.71 -1.83
N PHE A 15 -4.09 0.03 -1.27
CA PHE A 15 -3.13 -0.76 -2.04
C PHE A 15 -3.81 -1.89 -2.80
N GLU A 16 -4.69 -2.65 -2.15
CA GLU A 16 -5.48 -3.72 -2.78
C GLU A 16 -6.39 -3.18 -3.89
N GLU A 17 -7.04 -2.04 -3.67
CA GLU A 17 -7.86 -1.38 -4.70
C GLU A 17 -7.04 -1.00 -5.93
N LEU A 18 -5.87 -0.39 -5.73
CA LEU A 18 -4.95 -0.06 -6.81
C LEU A 18 -4.47 -1.32 -7.53
N ALA A 19 -4.14 -2.39 -6.80
CA ALA A 19 -3.72 -3.66 -7.39
C ALA A 19 -4.84 -4.30 -8.22
N THR A 20 -6.07 -4.27 -7.71
CA THR A 20 -7.27 -4.82 -8.37
C THR A 20 -7.66 -4.02 -9.60
N SER A 21 -7.32 -2.73 -9.65
CA SER A 21 -7.49 -1.87 -10.85
C SER A 21 -6.55 -2.25 -12.02
N GLY A 22 -5.70 -3.27 -11.84
CA GLY A 22 -4.75 -3.74 -12.85
C GLY A 22 -3.36 -3.12 -12.74
N ARG A 23 -3.09 -2.33 -11.69
CA ARG A 23 -1.73 -1.82 -11.44
C ARG A 23 -0.88 -2.91 -10.81
N THR A 24 0.18 -3.28 -11.51
CA THR A 24 1.14 -4.29 -11.06
C THR A 24 2.20 -3.72 -10.12
N GLU A 25 2.39 -2.40 -10.16
CA GLU A 25 3.36 -1.67 -9.34
C GLU A 25 2.65 -0.46 -8.74
N ILE A 26 2.76 -0.30 -7.42
CA ILE A 26 2.13 0.78 -6.66
C ILE A 26 3.22 1.56 -5.94
N ARG A 27 3.19 2.88 -6.13
CA ARG A 27 4.12 3.79 -5.47
C ARG A 27 3.44 4.49 -4.30
N PRO A 28 4.20 4.95 -3.29
CA PRO A 28 3.63 5.71 -2.18
C PRO A 28 2.90 6.97 -2.69
N GLY A 29 3.38 7.55 -3.80
CA GLY A 29 2.72 8.67 -4.48
C GLY A 29 1.29 8.38 -4.95
N ASP A 30 1.02 7.17 -5.44
CA ASP A 30 -0.31 6.76 -5.87
C ASP A 30 -1.28 6.72 -4.68
N ILE A 31 -0.83 6.12 -3.58
CA ILE A 31 -1.60 6.03 -2.33
C ILE A 31 -1.86 7.43 -1.75
N THR A 32 -0.84 8.32 -1.75
CA THR A 32 -1.04 9.70 -1.29
C THR A 32 -2.04 10.47 -2.14
N THR A 33 -2.15 10.15 -3.43
CA THR A 33 -3.12 10.78 -4.35
C THR A 33 -4.54 10.35 -3.98
N VAL A 34 -4.77 9.04 -3.82
CA VAL A 34 -6.07 8.50 -3.36
C VAL A 34 -6.46 9.06 -1.99
N LEU A 35 -5.50 9.15 -1.06
CA LEU A 35 -5.74 9.71 0.27
C LEU A 35 -6.14 11.19 0.23
N ARG A 36 -5.56 11.99 -0.66
CA ARG A 36 -5.96 13.39 -0.88
C ARG A 36 -7.38 13.47 -1.44
N GLU A 37 -7.72 12.65 -2.42
CA GLU A 37 -9.07 12.58 -3.00
C GLU A 37 -10.12 12.21 -1.96
N ARG A 38 -9.75 11.38 -0.97
CA ARG A 38 -10.60 10.99 0.17
C ARG A 38 -10.60 12.00 1.33
N ASN A 39 -9.99 13.17 1.15
CA ASN A 39 -9.85 14.21 2.18
C ASN A 39 -9.17 13.71 3.47
N GLN A 40 -8.25 12.74 3.35
CA GLN A 40 -7.45 12.16 4.43
C GLN A 40 -5.96 12.16 4.06
N PRO A 41 -5.36 13.33 3.77
CA PRO A 41 -3.98 13.39 3.33
C PRO A 41 -3.03 12.86 4.40
N LEU A 42 -2.12 11.96 3.99
CA LEU A 42 -0.96 11.55 4.78
C LEU A 42 0.32 12.02 4.11
N ALA A 43 1.35 12.27 4.90
CA ALA A 43 2.66 12.60 4.36
C ALA A 43 3.24 11.41 3.60
N PHE A 44 4.00 11.68 2.53
CA PHE A 44 4.66 10.65 1.73
C PHE A 44 5.51 9.69 2.59
N TRP A 45 6.22 10.23 3.59
CA TRP A 45 7.04 9.44 4.51
C TRP A 45 6.21 8.55 5.45
N GLU A 46 5.02 9.00 5.87
CA GLU A 46 4.12 8.17 6.67
C GLU A 46 3.62 6.99 5.84
N VAL A 47 3.19 7.25 4.60
CA VAL A 47 2.76 6.17 3.69
C VAL A 47 3.89 5.18 3.45
N ARG A 48 5.12 5.67 3.23
CA ARG A 48 6.29 4.81 3.05
C ARG A 48 6.57 3.94 4.28
N GLY A 49 6.48 4.50 5.49
CA GLY A 49 6.67 3.73 6.73
C GLY A 49 5.64 2.62 6.87
N GLU A 50 4.39 2.89 6.52
CA GLU A 50 3.31 1.89 6.58
C GLU A 50 3.48 0.80 5.49
N LEU A 51 3.96 1.16 4.30
CA LEU A 51 4.35 0.17 3.28
C LEU A 51 5.50 -0.72 3.77
N SER A 52 6.50 -0.17 4.45
CA SER A 52 7.56 -0.97 5.07
C SER A 52 7.02 -1.91 6.16
N ASN A 53 6.01 -1.50 6.93
CA ASN A 53 5.35 -2.40 7.89
C ASN A 53 4.62 -3.55 7.18
N LEU A 54 3.94 -3.27 6.07
CA LEU A 54 3.25 -4.28 5.26
C LEU A 54 4.22 -5.24 4.57
N GLU A 55 5.37 -4.71 4.12
CA GLU A 55 6.47 -5.48 3.56
C GLU A 55 7.10 -6.41 4.61
N ALA A 56 7.38 -5.89 5.82
CA ALA A 56 7.88 -6.70 6.93
C ALA A 56 6.88 -7.78 7.38
N ALA A 57 5.59 -7.56 7.17
CA ALA A 57 4.53 -8.54 7.39
C ALA A 57 4.39 -9.57 6.25
N GLY A 58 5.14 -9.42 5.14
CA GLY A 58 5.14 -10.34 4.00
C GLY A 58 3.91 -10.23 3.09
N VAL A 59 3.12 -9.17 3.24
CA VAL A 59 1.86 -9.00 2.49
C VAL A 59 2.13 -8.37 1.12
N ILE A 60 3.13 -7.48 1.07
CA ILE A 60 3.63 -6.83 -0.14
C ILE A 60 5.15 -7.01 -0.22
N GLU A 61 5.72 -6.80 -1.38
CA GLU A 61 7.18 -6.79 -1.60
C GLU A 61 7.58 -5.55 -2.39
N VAL A 62 8.76 -4.99 -2.09
CA VAL A 62 9.34 -3.91 -2.89
C VAL A 62 10.11 -4.51 -4.07
N ASP A 63 9.85 -3.99 -5.27
CA ASP A 63 10.69 -4.24 -6.43
C ASP A 63 11.91 -3.32 -6.37
N SER A 64 13.10 -3.91 -6.19
CA SER A 64 14.35 -3.18 -6.06
C SER A 64 14.79 -2.47 -7.34
N ALA A 65 14.26 -2.86 -8.51
CA ALA A 65 14.60 -2.23 -9.79
C ALA A 65 13.78 -0.96 -10.05
N SER A 66 12.49 -0.96 -9.69
CA SER A 66 11.56 0.15 -9.93
C SER A 66 11.34 1.05 -8.71
N GLY A 67 11.59 0.51 -7.51
CA GLY A 67 11.28 1.16 -6.23
C GLY A 67 9.78 1.21 -5.92
N GLY A 68 8.95 0.47 -6.65
CA GLY A 68 7.53 0.30 -6.39
C GLY A 68 7.25 -0.95 -5.56
N TRP A 69 6.05 -1.01 -4.98
CA TRP A 69 5.59 -2.15 -4.21
C TRP A 69 4.55 -2.94 -5.00
N ARG A 70 4.51 -4.25 -4.81
CA ARG A 70 3.53 -5.16 -5.39
C ARG A 70 2.98 -6.12 -4.35
N LEU A 71 1.77 -6.64 -4.56
CA LEU A 71 1.25 -7.73 -3.73
C LEU A 71 2.17 -8.95 -3.88
N THR A 72 2.46 -9.64 -2.77
CA THR A 72 3.11 -10.94 -2.87
C THR A 72 2.20 -11.94 -3.57
N ALA A 73 2.76 -12.97 -4.19
CA ALA A 73 1.98 -13.98 -4.91
C ALA A 73 0.90 -14.66 -4.05
N ASP A 74 1.11 -14.76 -2.74
CA ASP A 74 0.14 -15.32 -1.79
C ASP A 74 -1.03 -14.36 -1.50
N SER A 75 -0.73 -13.05 -1.38
CA SER A 75 -1.74 -12.01 -1.23
C SER A 75 -2.54 -11.77 -2.52
N ALA A 76 -1.87 -11.80 -3.68
CA ALA A 76 -2.50 -11.64 -4.98
C ALA A 76 -3.52 -12.74 -5.29
N ARG A 77 -3.29 -13.98 -4.83
CA ARG A 77 -4.24 -15.10 -4.97
C ARG A 77 -5.51 -14.96 -4.14
N LYS A 78 -5.49 -14.16 -3.06
CA LYS A 78 -6.69 -13.91 -2.23
C LYS A 78 -7.56 -12.78 -2.78
N ALA A 79 -7.00 -11.94 -3.65
CA ALA A 79 -7.67 -10.77 -4.21
C ALA A 79 -8.35 -11.03 -5.58
N GLY A 80 -8.09 -12.18 -6.23
CA GLY A 80 -8.72 -12.62 -7.48
C GLY A 80 -9.77 -13.69 -7.26
#